data_AF-A0A1J7J3E4-F1
#
_entry.id   AF-A0A1J7J3E4-F1
#
_cell.length_a   1.000
_cell.length_b   1.000
_cell.length_c   1.000
_cell.angle_alpha   90.00
_cell.angle_beta   90.00
_cell.angle_gamma   90.00
#
_symmetry.space_group_name_H-M   'P 1'
#
loop_
_entity.id
_entity.type
_entity.pdbx_description
1 polymer ?
#
loop_
_entity_poly.entity_id
_entity_poly.type
_entity_poly.pdbx_seq_one_letter_code
_entity_poly.pdbx_strand_id
1 'polypeptide(L)'
;MSAQNGTASTRKYVTLVSKEGFEFVVLREATLVSPAIRSMLDPERNFLEAQTGRCIFQDISGSVLEYVVQYMHYWYQYKDKEDVPDMDIPVDLCLEVLMAADFLRMDRNGVLVLLLGARLSVWRFVRDQEHHFTTA
;
A
#
# COMPACT_ATOMS: atom_id res chain seq x y z
N MET A 1 12.05 -11.32 -37.70
CA MET A 1 10.58 -11.19 -37.51
C MET A 1 10.18 -12.40 -36.68
N SER A 2 9.77 -12.32 -35.41
CA SER A 2 8.91 -11.32 -34.78
C SER A 2 9.20 -11.22 -33.28
N ALA A 3 9.23 -10.00 -32.76
CA ALA A 3 9.15 -9.73 -31.34
C ALA A 3 7.68 -9.86 -30.90
N GLN A 4 7.39 -10.72 -29.93
CA GLN A 4 6.16 -10.65 -29.15
C GLN A 4 6.55 -10.05 -27.80
N ASN A 5 6.58 -8.71 -27.71
CA ASN A 5 6.64 -8.02 -26.43
C ASN A 5 5.20 -7.67 -26.03
N GLY A 6 4.50 -8.64 -25.44
CA GLY A 6 3.17 -8.44 -24.89
C GLY A 6 3.27 -7.78 -23.52
N THR A 7 3.40 -6.46 -23.47
CA THR A 7 3.17 -5.72 -22.21
C THR A 7 1.69 -5.87 -21.87
N ALA A 8 1.35 -6.82 -20.99
CA ALA A 8 0.01 -6.93 -20.44
C ALA A 8 -0.41 -5.55 -19.92
N SER A 9 -1.50 -5.00 -20.46
CA SER A 9 -2.02 -3.68 -20.10
C SER A 9 -2.34 -3.66 -18.60
N THR A 10 -1.42 -3.15 -17.78
CA THR A 10 -1.61 -3.03 -16.34
C THR A 10 -2.72 -2.00 -16.08
N ARG A 11 -3.74 -2.38 -15.30
CA ARG A 11 -4.86 -1.48 -15.00
C ARG A 11 -4.37 -0.31 -14.15
N LYS A 12 -4.79 0.91 -14.51
CA LYS A 12 -4.46 2.15 -13.78
C LYS A 12 -5.00 2.14 -12.35
N TYR A 13 -6.19 1.56 -12.15
CA TYR A 13 -6.84 1.43 -10.86
C TYR A 13 -7.02 -0.04 -10.50
N VAL A 14 -7.02 -0.31 -9.20
CA VAL A 14 -7.28 -1.63 -8.62
C VAL A 14 -8.35 -1.50 -7.54
N THR A 15 -9.06 -2.59 -7.30
CA THR A 15 -10.10 -2.64 -6.27
C THR A 15 -9.61 -3.50 -5.11
N LEU A 16 -9.57 -2.91 -3.92
CA LEU A 16 -9.35 -3.63 -2.67
C LEU A 16 -10.71 -3.92 -2.04
N VAL A 17 -10.97 -5.17 -1.67
CA VAL A 17 -12.26 -5.62 -1.14
C VAL A 17 -12.06 -6.08 0.29
N SER A 18 -12.83 -5.51 1.22
CA SER A 18 -12.78 -5.91 2.64
C SER A 18 -13.48 -7.25 2.89
N LYS A 19 -13.35 -7.74 4.12
CA LYS A 19 -14.02 -8.96 4.61
C LYS A 19 -15.53 -8.95 4.41
N GLU A 20 -16.16 -7.80 4.61
CA GLU A 20 -17.61 -7.59 4.47
C GLU A 20 -18.02 -7.26 3.03
N GLY A 21 -17.06 -7.15 2.10
CA GLY A 21 -17.32 -6.84 0.70
C GLY A 21 -17.31 -5.36 0.34
N PHE A 22 -16.82 -4.47 1.22
CA PHE A 22 -16.64 -3.06 0.86
C PHE A 22 -15.53 -2.91 -0.18
N GLU A 23 -15.81 -2.17 -1.26
CA GLU A 23 -14.90 -1.99 -2.38
C GLU A 23 -14.24 -0.61 -2.36
N PHE A 24 -12.92 -0.59 -2.35
CA PHE A 24 -12.10 0.63 -2.40
C PHE A 24 -11.32 0.66 -3.71
N VAL A 25 -11.58 1.66 -4.55
CA VAL A 25 -10.88 1.84 -5.83
C VAL A 25 -9.67 2.74 -5.61
N VAL A 26 -8.47 2.19 -5.83
CA VAL A 26 -7.20 2.84 -5.51
C VAL A 26 -6.35 2.95 -6.78
N LEU A 27 -5.57 4.03 -6.89
CA LEU A 27 -4.56 4.15 -7.94
C LEU A 27 -3.50 3.07 -7.74
N ARG A 28 -3.18 2.31 -8.79
CA ARG A 28 -2.20 1.22 -8.69
C ARG A 28 -0.85 1.69 -8.13
N GLU A 29 -0.41 2.88 -8.50
CA GLU A 29 0.84 3.46 -7.99
C GLU A 29 0.82 3.73 -6.49
N ALA A 30 -0.33 4.10 -5.92
CA ALA A 30 -0.46 4.31 -4.48
C ALA A 30 -0.36 2.99 -3.70
N THR A 31 -0.76 1.86 -4.33
CA THR A 31 -0.64 0.53 -3.70
C THR A 31 0.81 0.01 -3.62
N LEU A 32 1.77 0.69 -4.27
CA LEU A 32 3.18 0.28 -4.26
C LEU A 32 3.82 0.34 -2.87
N VAL A 33 3.24 1.13 -1.96
CA VAL A 33 3.64 1.15 -0.53
C VAL A 33 3.44 -0.20 0.16
N SER A 34 2.61 -1.10 -0.40
CA SER A 34 2.42 -2.46 0.08
C SER A 34 3.10 -3.47 -0.87
N PRO A 35 4.25 -4.05 -0.47
CA PRO A 35 4.91 -5.14 -1.20
C PRO A 35 4.00 -6.36 -1.38
N ALA A 36 3.12 -6.63 -0.41
CA ALA A 36 2.16 -7.73 -0.48
C ALA A 36 1.16 -7.52 -1.64
N ILE A 37 0.53 -6.35 -1.70
CA ILE A 37 -0.43 -6.02 -2.77
C ILE A 37 0.26 -5.94 -4.12
N ARG A 38 1.47 -5.37 -4.18
CA ARG A 38 2.29 -5.37 -5.39
C ARG A 38 2.52 -6.78 -5.92
N SER A 39 2.79 -7.73 -5.03
CA SER A 39 3.01 -9.15 -5.37
C SER A 39 1.72 -9.85 -5.82
N MET A 40 0.57 -9.53 -5.19
CA MET A 40 -0.74 -10.04 -5.61
C MET A 40 -1.13 -9.56 -7.01
N LEU A 41 -0.76 -8.33 -7.34
CA LEU A 41 -1.04 -7.70 -8.62
C LEU A 41 0.04 -7.95 -9.67
N ASP A 42 1.04 -8.79 -9.39
CA ASP A 42 2.15 -9.05 -10.29
C ASP A 42 1.69 -9.92 -11.48
N PRO A 43 1.71 -9.41 -12.73
CA PRO A 43 1.31 -10.17 -13.91
C PRO A 43 2.14 -11.43 -14.13
N GLU A 44 3.39 -11.45 -13.67
CA GLU A 44 4.30 -12.59 -13.87
C GLU A 44 3.97 -13.77 -12.96
N ARG A 45 3.27 -13.52 -11.84
CA ARG A 45 2.95 -14.55 -10.85
C ARG A 45 1.65 -15.31 -11.13
N ASN A 46 0.99 -14.99 -12.24
CA ASN A 46 -0.20 -15.68 -12.77
C ASN A 46 -1.34 -15.84 -11.75
N PHE A 47 -1.45 -14.91 -10.79
CA PHE A 47 -2.55 -14.83 -9.83
C PHE A 47 -3.83 -14.27 -10.49
N LEU A 48 -5.00 -14.68 -10.01
CA LEU A 48 -6.29 -14.18 -10.51
C LEU A 48 -6.45 -12.69 -10.23
N GLU A 49 -5.87 -12.21 -9.13
CA GLU A 49 -5.83 -10.82 -8.69
C GLU A 49 -5.09 -9.94 -9.70
N ALA A 50 -3.98 -10.41 -10.26
CA ALA A 50 -3.24 -9.70 -11.31
C ALA A 50 -4.06 -9.57 -12.60
N GLN A 51 -4.86 -10.58 -12.93
CA GLN A 51 -5.71 -10.59 -14.13
C GLN A 51 -6.98 -9.75 -13.98
N THR A 52 -7.56 -9.72 -12.78
CA THR A 52 -8.81 -8.98 -12.49
C THR A 52 -8.55 -7.55 -12.03
N GLY A 53 -7.39 -7.28 -11.42
CA GLY A 53 -7.10 -6.03 -10.73
C GLY A 53 -7.87 -5.88 -9.41
N ARG A 54 -8.34 -7.00 -8.84
CA ARG A 54 -9.14 -7.03 -7.61
C ARG A 54 -8.43 -7.88 -6.56
N CYS A 55 -8.21 -7.32 -5.38
CA CYS A 55 -7.63 -8.02 -4.24
C CYS A 55 -8.69 -8.14 -3.14
N ILE A 56 -8.99 -9.35 -2.69
CA ILE A 56 -10.00 -9.62 -1.66
C ILE A 56 -9.31 -10.00 -0.36
N PHE A 57 -9.59 -9.27 0.71
CA PHE A 57 -9.02 -9.51 2.04
C PHE A 57 -10.09 -10.12 2.94
N GLN A 58 -9.89 -11.38 3.34
CA GLN A 58 -10.86 -12.12 4.16
C GLN A 58 -10.76 -11.78 5.66
N ASP A 59 -9.63 -11.21 6.08
CA ASP A 59 -9.33 -10.95 7.50
C ASP A 59 -9.29 -9.46 7.86
N ILE A 60 -9.42 -8.56 6.88
CA ILE A 60 -9.39 -7.10 7.10
C ILE A 60 -10.80 -6.54 7.00
N SER A 61 -11.29 -5.92 8.07
CA SER A 61 -12.61 -5.27 8.10
C SER A 61 -12.65 -4.02 7.22
N GLY A 62 -13.86 -3.60 6.84
CA GLY A 62 -14.08 -2.42 6.00
C GLY A 62 -13.50 -1.15 6.62
N SER A 63 -13.76 -0.92 7.92
CA SER A 63 -13.23 0.24 8.65
C SER A 63 -11.70 0.24 8.68
N VAL A 64 -11.06 -0.92 8.85
CA VAL A 64 -9.60 -1.01 8.86
C VAL A 64 -9.02 -0.80 7.46
N LEU A 65 -9.64 -1.41 6.44
CA LEU A 65 -9.21 -1.28 5.06
C LEU A 65 -9.34 0.17 4.56
N GLU A 66 -10.34 0.92 5.02
CA GLU A 66 -10.50 2.35 4.74
C GLU A 66 -9.26 3.15 5.18
N TYR A 67 -8.79 2.98 6.42
CA TYR A 67 -7.60 3.67 6.92
C TYR A 67 -6.31 3.19 6.25
N VAL A 68 -6.23 1.91 5.88
CA VAL A 68 -5.12 1.38 5.08
C VAL A 68 -5.07 2.06 3.70
N VAL A 69 -6.23 2.22 3.04
CA VAL A 69 -6.33 2.90 1.74
C VAL A 69 -6.01 4.38 1.89
N GLN A 70 -6.49 5.03 2.95
CA GLN A 70 -6.15 6.41 3.27
C GLN A 70 -4.64 6.59 3.44
N TYR A 71 -3.97 5.64 4.11
CA TYR A 71 -2.51 5.64 4.23
C TYR A 71 -1.80 5.51 2.88
N MET A 72 -2.29 4.65 1.97
CA MET A 72 -1.73 4.54 0.61
C MET A 72 -1.80 5.86 -0.15
N HIS A 73 -2.94 6.55 -0.07
CA HIS A 73 -3.11 7.87 -0.69
C HIS A 73 -2.22 8.93 -0.06
N TYR A 74 -2.15 8.94 1.28
CA TYR A 74 -1.27 9.83 2.03
C TYR A 74 0.20 9.62 1.62
N TRP A 75 0.71 8.39 1.64
CA TRP A 75 2.06 8.08 1.20
C TRP A 75 2.31 8.57 -0.23
N TYR A 76 1.39 8.29 -1.15
CA TYR A 76 1.55 8.70 -2.55
C TYR A 76 1.54 10.22 -2.74
N GLN A 77 0.74 10.96 -1.97
CA GLN A 77 0.63 12.42 -2.05
C GLN A 77 1.83 13.15 -1.43
N TYR A 78 2.47 12.55 -0.43
CA TYR A 78 3.49 13.21 0.40
C TYR A 78 4.90 12.60 0.29
N LYS A 79 5.10 11.48 -0.44
CA LYS A 79 6.41 10.83 -0.60
C LYS A 79 7.55 11.77 -1.05
N ASP A 80 7.24 12.80 -1.84
CA ASP A 80 8.22 13.76 -2.39
C ASP A 80 8.16 15.14 -1.70
N LYS A 81 7.43 15.27 -0.59
CA LYS A 81 7.21 16.53 0.12
C LYS A 81 7.95 16.58 1.45
N GLU A 82 8.39 17.77 1.82
CA GLU A 82 9.02 18.01 3.13
C GLU A 82 7.99 18.35 4.22
N ASP A 83 6.92 19.04 3.84
CA ASP A 83 5.81 19.37 4.73
C ASP A 83 4.72 18.31 4.60
N VAL A 84 4.66 17.44 5.61
CA VAL A 84 3.80 16.28 5.64
C VAL A 84 2.87 16.43 6.86
N PRO A 85 1.55 16.56 6.65
CA PRO A 85 0.59 16.72 7.75
C PRO A 85 0.46 15.42 8.54
N ASP A 86 0.06 15.51 9.81
CA ASP A 86 -0.21 14.31 10.60
C ASP A 86 -1.50 13.62 10.09
N MET A 87 -1.49 12.28 10.09
CA MET A 87 -2.66 11.47 9.78
C MET A 87 -3.27 10.95 11.09
N ASP A 88 -4.50 11.35 11.37
CA ASP A 88 -5.22 10.91 12.57
C ASP A 88 -5.86 9.54 12.34
N ILE A 89 -5.50 8.57 13.18
CA ILE A 89 -6.12 7.24 13.24
C ILE A 89 -6.89 7.14 14.55
N PRO A 90 -8.18 6.75 14.53
CA PRO A 90 -8.95 6.52 15.75
C PRO A 90 -8.26 5.48 16.64
N VAL A 91 -8.15 5.79 17.93
CA VAL A 91 -7.48 4.93 18.92
C VAL A 91 -8.04 3.52 18.97
N ASP A 92 -9.36 3.38 18.73
CA ASP A 92 -10.05 2.09 18.73
C ASP A 92 -9.66 1.21 17.53
N LEU A 93 -9.12 1.78 16.45
CA LEU A 93 -8.70 1.07 15.24
C LEU A 93 -7.17 0.86 15.16
N CYS A 94 -6.38 1.52 16.01
CA CYS A 94 -4.91 1.52 15.91
C CYS A 94 -4.30 0.12 15.87
N LEU A 95 -4.75 -0.79 16.74
CA LEU A 95 -4.21 -2.15 16.79
C LEU A 95 -4.58 -2.97 15.56
N GLU A 96 -5.82 -2.84 15.07
CA GLU A 96 -6.25 -3.56 13.87
C GLU A 96 -5.57 -3.03 12.61
N VAL A 97 -5.42 -1.71 12.48
CA VAL A 97 -4.66 -1.08 11.40
C VAL A 97 -3.19 -1.49 11.47
N LEU A 98 -2.61 -1.61 12.67
CA LEU A 98 -1.25 -2.10 12.85
C LEU A 98 -1.08 -3.54 12.35
N MET A 99 -2.00 -4.44 12.74
CA MET A 99 -1.99 -5.83 12.28
C MET A 99 -2.16 -5.93 10.76
N ALA A 100 -3.08 -5.14 10.19
CA ALA A 100 -3.28 -5.08 8.75
C ALA A 100 -2.03 -4.54 8.03
N ALA A 101 -1.35 -3.55 8.61
CA ALA A 101 -0.13 -2.99 8.05
C ALA A 101 1.03 -3.99 8.04
N ASP A 102 1.19 -4.78 9.11
CA ASP A 102 2.16 -5.87 9.17
C ASP A 102 1.85 -6.94 8.13
N PHE A 103 0.59 -7.39 8.05
CA PHE A 103 0.13 -8.36 7.03
C PHE A 103 0.41 -7.87 5.60
N LEU A 104 0.15 -6.59 5.33
CA LEU A 104 0.39 -5.95 4.04
C LEU A 104 1.85 -5.57 3.80
N ARG A 105 2.74 -5.91 4.74
CA ARG A 105 4.20 -5.65 4.71
C ARG A 105 4.54 -4.17 4.52
N MET A 106 3.72 -3.31 5.13
CA MET A 106 3.91 -1.86 5.15
C MET A 106 4.81 -1.42 6.33
N ASP A 107 5.32 -2.38 7.10
CA ASP A 107 6.22 -2.24 8.25
C ASP A 107 7.52 -1.50 7.90
N ARG A 108 8.04 -1.68 6.68
CA ARG A 108 9.24 -0.99 6.20
C ARG A 108 9.02 0.45 5.76
N ASN A 109 7.76 0.86 5.56
CA ASN A 109 7.42 2.13 4.91
C ASN A 109 6.83 3.17 5.87
N GLY A 110 6.94 2.98 7.19
CA GLY A 110 6.63 4.05 8.16
C GLY A 110 5.25 4.00 8.83
N VAL A 111 4.42 2.97 8.62
CA VAL A 111 3.13 2.85 9.34
C VAL A 111 3.33 2.69 10.85
N LEU A 112 4.35 1.92 11.25
CA LEU A 112 4.80 1.81 12.64
C LEU A 112 5.25 3.16 13.21
N VAL A 113 5.83 4.04 12.38
CA VAL A 113 6.35 5.35 12.80
C VAL A 113 5.21 6.33 13.08
N LEU A 114 4.16 6.31 12.24
CA LEU A 114 2.94 7.10 12.46
C LEU A 114 2.19 6.65 13.72
N LEU A 115 2.04 5.34 13.93
CA LEU A 115 1.32 4.79 15.09
C LEU A 115 2.10 4.91 16.42
N LEU A 116 3.44 4.95 16.37
CA LEU A 116 4.29 5.07 17.57
C LEU A 116 4.69 6.52 17.88
N GLY A 117 4.17 7.52 17.16
CA GLY A 117 4.38 8.94 17.48
C GLY A 117 5.84 9.41 17.37
N ALA A 118 6.64 8.77 16.51
CA ALA A 118 8.03 9.17 16.33
C ALA A 118 8.12 10.34 15.33
N ARG A 119 8.47 11.53 15.86
CA ARG A 119 8.70 12.78 15.11
C ARG A 119 9.47 12.55 13.80
N LEU A 120 9.09 13.32 12.76
CA LEU A 120 9.67 13.59 11.42
C LEU A 120 11.03 12.95 11.05
N SER A 121 11.98 12.87 11.98
CA SER A 121 13.32 12.28 11.82
C SER A 121 13.30 10.82 11.38
N VAL A 122 12.34 10.01 11.86
CA VAL A 122 12.29 8.58 11.49
C VAL A 122 11.73 8.41 10.07
N TRP A 123 10.78 9.26 9.65
CA TRP A 123 10.30 9.28 8.27
C TRP A 123 11.38 9.70 7.27
N ARG A 124 12.26 10.65 7.65
CA ARG A 124 13.44 11.00 6.86
C ARG A 124 14.46 9.85 6.78
N PHE A 125 14.62 9.08 7.85
CA PHE A 125 15.48 7.89 7.87
C PHE A 125 14.94 6.74 7.00
N VAL A 126 13.61 6.52 7.00
CA VAL A 126 12.96 5.54 6.11
C VAL A 126 13.11 5.94 4.64
N ARG A 127 12.98 7.24 4.32
CA ARG A 127 13.21 7.80 2.97
C ARG A 127 14.63 7.55 2.44
N ASP A 128 15.65 7.71 3.29
CA ASP A 128 17.05 7.48 2.90
C ASP A 128 17.36 6.00 2.61
N GLN A 129 16.64 5.06 3.21
CA GLN A 129 16.81 3.63 2.94
C GLN A 129 16.23 3.22 1.56
N GLU A 130 15.25 3.95 1.02
CA GLU A 130 14.60 3.62 -0.26
C GLU A 130 15.46 4.01 -1.48
N HIS A 131 16.22 5.11 -1.41
CA HIS A 131 17.15 5.52 -2.46
C HIS A 131 18.32 4.54 -2.68
N HIS A 132 18.66 3.73 -1.67
CA HIS A 132 19.73 2.73 -1.79
C HIS A 132 19.31 1.46 -2.55
N PHE A 133 18.01 1.20 -2.76
CA PHE A 133 17.54 -0.01 -3.46
C PHE A 133 17.20 0.19 -4.94
N THR A 134 17.18 1.43 -5.46
CA THR A 134 16.89 1.71 -6.89
C THR A 134 18.16 1.72 -7.77
N THR A 135 19.35 1.54 -7.21
CA THR A 135 20.62 1.57 -7.98
C THR A 135 21.44 0.28 -7.92
N ALA A 136 20.81 -0.86 -7.57
CA ALA A 136 21.48 -2.17 -7.53
C ALA A 136 20.82 -3.17 -8.49
#